data_AF-A0A8H3BQL7-F1
#
_entry.id   AF-A0A8H3BQL7-F1
#
_cell.length_a   1.000
_cell.length_b   1.000
_cell.length_c   1.000
_cell.angle_alpha   90.00
_cell.angle_beta   90.00
_cell.angle_gamma   90.00
#
_symmetry.space_group_name_H-M   'P 1'
#
loop_
_entity.id
_entity.type
_entity.pdbx_description
1 polymer ?
#
loop_
_entity_poly.entity_id
_entity_poly.type
_entity_poly.pdbx_seq_one_letter_code
_entity_poly.pdbx_strand_id
1 'polypeptide(L)'
;MTIQPNVPYWLINVKHARGKDLSAQSIQGVGQEVAAMDLSGGDGQSIIAFEWHGGDNQKWLFEPTGNGTYHIKNFTANKYITFPDEPNDGKQVIATDGPREWEVRVGREDDDDSEPPSIRIFVPGTRQNLDLTNHGDITPGNPVQLWEQTPGKGQAWYFIQGK
;
A
#
# COMPACT_ATOMS: atom_id res chain seq x y z
N MET A 1 2.12 -15.35 8.27
CA MET A 1 0.82 -14.70 8.04
C MET A 1 0.34 -15.06 6.65
N THR A 2 -0.97 -15.27 6.45
CA THR A 2 -1.58 -15.59 5.15
C THR A 2 -2.55 -14.48 4.77
N ILE A 3 -2.44 -13.94 3.55
CA ILE A 3 -3.40 -12.97 3.01
C ILE A 3 -4.71 -13.70 2.73
N GLN A 4 -5.82 -13.20 3.27
CA GLN A 4 -7.11 -13.85 3.10
C GLN A 4 -7.79 -13.37 1.80
N PRO A 5 -8.32 -14.29 0.99
CA PRO A 5 -9.06 -13.92 -0.21
C PRO A 5 -10.36 -13.20 0.16
N ASN A 6 -10.78 -12.25 -0.68
CA ASN A 6 -12.03 -11.46 -0.53
C ASN A 6 -12.13 -10.61 0.75
N VAL A 7 -11.01 -10.40 1.44
CA VAL A 7 -10.95 -9.49 2.58
C VAL A 7 -10.30 -8.18 2.13
N PRO A 8 -10.94 -7.01 2.34
CA PRO A 8 -10.31 -5.73 2.06
C PRO A 8 -9.29 -5.39 3.14
N TYR A 9 -8.21 -4.73 2.75
CA TYR A 9 -7.18 -4.28 3.66
C TYR A 9 -6.85 -2.81 3.43
N TRP A 10 -6.58 -2.10 4.51
CA TRP A 10 -5.89 -0.81 4.45
C TRP A 10 -4.39 -1.04 4.41
N LEU A 11 -3.70 -0.27 3.56
CA LEU A 11 -2.24 -0.26 3.44
C LEU A 11 -1.72 1.00 4.10
N ILE A 12 -1.23 0.92 5.33
CA ILE A 12 -0.78 2.09 6.09
C ILE A 12 0.73 2.16 6.07
N ASN A 13 1.30 3.31 5.70
CA ASN A 13 2.76 3.43 5.56
C ASN A 13 3.48 3.22 6.90
N VAL A 14 4.41 2.26 6.95
CA VAL A 14 5.07 1.84 8.19
C VAL A 14 5.89 2.97 8.81
N LYS A 15 6.53 3.83 7.99
CA LYS A 15 7.44 4.88 8.48
C LYS A 15 6.78 5.79 9.53
N HIS A 16 5.52 6.13 9.33
CA HIS A 16 4.79 7.04 10.22
C HIS A 16 3.85 6.33 11.18
N ALA A 17 3.47 5.08 10.88
CA ALA A 17 2.49 4.34 11.66
C ALA A 17 3.08 3.48 12.78
N ARG A 18 4.39 3.18 12.72
CA ARG A 18 5.06 2.36 13.74
C ARG A 18 4.88 2.92 15.15
N GLY A 19 4.63 2.05 16.12
CA GLY A 19 4.41 2.40 17.52
C GLY A 19 3.05 3.04 17.81
N LYS A 20 2.17 3.17 16.81
CA LYS A 20 0.80 3.68 16.99
C LYS A 20 -0.19 2.52 17.09
N ASP A 21 -1.27 2.74 17.84
CA ASP A 21 -2.42 1.83 17.81
C ASP A 21 -3.16 2.01 16.49
N LEU A 22 -3.10 1.00 15.62
CA LEU A 22 -3.75 1.00 14.31
C LEU A 22 -5.07 0.20 14.29
N SER A 23 -5.72 0.06 15.45
CA SER A 23 -7.07 -0.49 15.50
C SER A 23 -8.07 0.46 14.85
N ALA A 24 -9.12 -0.07 14.19
CA ALA A 24 -10.11 0.76 13.50
C ALA A 24 -10.80 1.82 14.39
N GLN A 25 -10.75 1.67 15.73
CA GLN A 25 -11.30 2.65 16.68
C GLN A 25 -10.42 3.90 16.80
N SER A 26 -9.11 3.80 16.52
CA SER A 26 -8.15 4.89 16.68
C SER A 26 -8.07 5.82 15.45
N ILE A 27 -8.71 5.46 14.32
CA ILE A 27 -8.67 6.21 13.05
C ILE A 27 -8.95 7.70 13.26
N GLN A 28 -9.90 8.07 14.13
CA GLN A 28 -10.28 9.47 14.37
C GLN A 28 -9.15 10.35 14.91
N GLY A 29 -8.14 9.77 15.58
CA GLY A 29 -6.97 10.50 16.07
C GLY A 29 -5.71 10.20 15.26
N VAL A 30 -5.42 8.92 15.06
CA VAL A 30 -4.20 8.46 14.38
C VAL A 30 -4.23 8.76 12.88
N GLY A 31 -5.43 8.83 12.28
CA GLY A 31 -5.61 8.98 10.84
C GLY A 31 -4.92 10.22 10.25
N GLN A 32 -4.83 11.31 11.01
CA GLN A 32 -4.17 12.55 10.59
C GLN A 32 -2.63 12.49 10.68
N GLU A 33 -2.09 11.49 11.39
CA GLU A 33 -0.66 11.32 11.63
C GLU A 33 -0.03 10.21 10.77
N VAL A 34 -0.84 9.49 10.00
CA VAL A 34 -0.42 8.39 9.13
C VAL A 34 -1.03 8.54 7.75
N ALA A 35 -0.43 7.92 6.74
CA ALA A 35 -1.04 7.83 5.42
C ALA A 35 -1.44 6.40 5.08
N ALA A 36 -2.63 6.27 4.50
CA ALA A 36 -3.04 5.09 3.77
C ALA A 36 -2.68 5.23 2.30
N MET A 37 -2.47 4.09 1.63
CA MET A 37 -2.48 4.03 0.17
C MET A 37 -3.92 4.28 -0.30
N ASP A 38 -4.13 5.40 -0.99
CA ASP A 38 -5.45 5.92 -1.34
C ASP A 38 -5.58 6.02 -2.87
N LEU A 39 -6.68 5.49 -3.41
CA LEU A 39 -7.11 5.80 -4.76
C LEU A 39 -7.73 7.20 -4.75
N SER A 40 -7.04 8.16 -5.35
CA SER A 40 -7.47 9.57 -5.37
C SER A 40 -8.90 9.72 -5.86
N GLY A 41 -9.78 10.21 -4.99
CA GLY A 41 -11.16 10.56 -5.37
C GLY A 41 -11.25 11.75 -6.32
N GLY A 42 -10.16 12.50 -6.51
CA GLY A 42 -10.12 13.66 -7.40
C GLY A 42 -10.03 13.30 -8.88
N ASP A 43 -9.25 12.27 -9.23
CA ASP A 43 -9.04 11.83 -10.61
C ASP A 43 -9.45 10.37 -10.88
N GLY A 44 -9.72 9.57 -9.84
CA GLY A 44 -10.05 8.16 -9.95
C GLY A 44 -8.94 7.30 -10.56
N GLN A 45 -7.70 7.79 -10.55
CA GLN A 45 -6.55 7.16 -11.22
C GLN A 45 -5.28 7.19 -10.38
N SER A 46 -4.95 8.29 -9.71
CA SER A 46 -3.69 8.38 -8.97
C SER A 46 -3.73 7.54 -7.69
N ILE A 47 -2.64 6.83 -7.41
CA ILE A 47 -2.41 6.23 -6.08
C ILE A 47 -1.54 7.20 -5.26
N ILE A 48 -2.06 7.64 -4.13
CA ILE A 48 -1.46 8.71 -3.32
C ILE A 48 -1.36 8.32 -1.85
N ALA A 49 -0.52 9.04 -1.11
CA ALA A 49 -0.65 9.18 0.33
C ALA A 49 -1.87 10.07 0.64
N PHE A 50 -2.72 9.61 1.54
CA PHE A 50 -3.77 10.42 2.12
C PHE A 50 -3.99 10.03 3.58
N GLU A 51 -4.46 10.97 4.40
CA GLU A 51 -4.80 10.69 5.80
C GLU A 51 -5.69 9.45 5.90
N TRP A 52 -5.41 8.57 6.85
CA TRP A 52 -6.19 7.33 6.97
C TRP A 52 -7.57 7.66 7.54
N HIS A 53 -8.60 7.57 6.69
CA HIS A 53 -9.99 7.87 7.05
C HIS A 53 -10.92 6.66 6.92
N GLY A 54 -10.42 5.54 6.40
CA GLY A 54 -11.14 4.27 6.35
C GLY A 54 -12.11 4.12 5.19
N GLY A 55 -12.18 5.11 4.28
CA GLY A 55 -13.01 5.07 3.09
C GLY A 55 -12.69 3.92 2.14
N ASP A 56 -13.64 3.56 1.28
CA ASP A 56 -13.50 2.41 0.39
C ASP A 56 -12.41 2.60 -0.68
N ASN A 57 -12.06 3.84 -1.00
CA ASN A 57 -10.93 4.17 -1.86
C ASN A 57 -9.55 3.89 -1.21
N GLN A 58 -9.51 3.58 0.10
CA GLN A 58 -8.32 3.15 0.84
C GLN A 58 -8.28 1.64 1.09
N LYS A 59 -9.29 0.91 0.62
CA LYS A 59 -9.43 -0.54 0.81
C LYS A 59 -8.98 -1.29 -0.43
N TRP A 60 -8.12 -2.28 -0.23
CA TRP A 60 -7.49 -3.05 -1.29
C TRP A 60 -7.73 -4.55 -1.10
N LEU A 61 -8.20 -5.20 -2.16
CA LEU A 61 -8.36 -6.64 -2.29
C LEU A 61 -7.12 -7.23 -2.96
N PHE A 62 -6.65 -8.34 -2.42
CA PHE A 62 -5.49 -9.07 -2.92
C PHE A 62 -5.99 -10.36 -3.57
N GLU A 63 -6.03 -10.37 -4.91
CA GLU A 63 -6.48 -11.50 -5.71
C GLU A 63 -5.25 -12.36 -6.07
N PRO A 64 -5.10 -13.59 -5.53
CA PRO A 64 -3.90 -14.39 -5.73
C PRO A 64 -3.78 -14.86 -7.19
N THR A 65 -2.60 -14.75 -7.78
CA THR A 65 -2.29 -15.30 -9.12
C THR A 65 -1.41 -16.55 -9.07
N GLY A 66 -0.82 -16.85 -7.90
CA GLY A 66 0.01 -18.03 -7.63
C GLY A 66 1.38 -17.65 -7.08
N ASN A 67 2.13 -18.57 -6.46
CA ASN A 67 3.53 -18.36 -6.07
C ASN A 67 3.87 -17.04 -5.31
N GLY A 68 2.94 -16.51 -4.50
CA GLY A 68 3.15 -15.27 -3.76
C GLY A 68 2.92 -13.98 -4.56
N THR A 69 2.39 -14.08 -5.79
CA THR A 69 1.96 -12.93 -6.60
C THR A 69 0.45 -12.70 -6.53
N TYR A 70 0.07 -11.43 -6.70
CA TYR A 70 -1.30 -10.95 -6.57
C TYR A 70 -1.61 -9.87 -7.60
N HIS A 71 -2.88 -9.80 -8.01
CA HIS A 71 -3.46 -8.54 -8.47
C HIS A 71 -3.98 -7.77 -7.25
N ILE A 72 -3.77 -6.46 -7.22
CA ILE A 72 -4.20 -5.60 -6.11
C ILE A 72 -5.26 -4.64 -6.62
N LYS A 73 -6.47 -4.78 -6.11
CA LYS A 73 -7.68 -4.16 -6.63
C LYS A 73 -8.32 -3.26 -5.59
N ASN A 74 -8.76 -2.07 -5.96
CA ASN A 74 -9.57 -1.25 -5.07
C ASN A 74 -10.93 -1.92 -4.79
N PHE A 75 -11.38 -1.85 -3.54
CA PHE A 75 -12.56 -2.56 -3.04
C PHE A 75 -13.86 -2.25 -3.80
N THR A 76 -14.10 -0.99 -4.21
CA THR A 76 -15.36 -0.58 -4.84
C THR A 76 -15.19 -0.06 -6.27
N ALA A 77 -14.03 0.51 -6.62
CA ALA A 77 -13.82 1.14 -7.93
C ALA A 77 -13.57 0.13 -9.06
N ASN A 78 -13.35 -1.15 -8.75
CA ASN A 78 -12.97 -2.17 -9.73
C ASN A 78 -11.71 -1.82 -10.56
N LYS A 79 -10.79 -1.07 -9.96
CA LYS A 79 -9.51 -0.68 -10.56
C LYS A 79 -8.33 -1.35 -9.86
N TYR A 80 -7.26 -1.59 -10.61
CA TYR A 80 -6.08 -2.31 -10.18
C TYR A 80 -4.85 -1.40 -10.11
N ILE A 81 -4.05 -1.60 -9.08
CA ILE A 81 -2.74 -0.95 -8.94
C ILE A 81 -1.81 -1.44 -10.08
N THR A 82 -1.25 -0.49 -10.82
CA THR A 82 -0.33 -0.72 -11.95
C THR A 82 0.62 0.47 -12.12
N PHE A 83 1.38 0.47 -13.21
CA PHE A 83 2.23 1.56 -13.71
C PHE A 83 2.30 1.47 -15.24
N PRO A 84 2.56 2.59 -15.96
CA PRO A 84 2.30 2.68 -17.39
C PRO A 84 3.29 1.95 -18.31
N ASP A 85 4.58 1.87 -17.95
CA ASP A 85 5.64 1.39 -18.84
C ASP A 85 6.70 0.57 -18.07
N GLU A 86 7.99 0.88 -18.22
CA GLU A 86 9.10 0.17 -17.59
C GLU A 86 9.19 0.45 -16.08
N PRO A 87 9.57 -0.56 -15.27
CA PRO A 87 9.63 -0.47 -13.81
C PRO A 87 10.89 0.28 -13.34
N ASN A 88 11.00 1.55 -13.71
CA ASN A 88 12.10 2.42 -13.32
C ASN A 88 11.78 3.17 -12.02
N ASP A 89 12.83 3.55 -11.29
CA ASP A 89 12.71 4.41 -10.12
C ASP A 89 12.03 5.75 -10.49
N GLY A 90 11.16 6.22 -9.59
CA GLY A 90 10.39 7.45 -9.77
C GLY A 90 9.11 7.27 -10.59
N LYS A 91 8.83 6.06 -11.10
CA LYS A 91 7.62 5.80 -11.89
C LYS A 91 6.37 5.88 -10.99
N GLN A 92 5.48 6.82 -11.27
CA GLN A 92 4.21 6.92 -10.55
C GLN A 92 3.37 5.65 -10.73
N VAL A 93 2.79 5.21 -9.63
CA VAL A 93 1.86 4.10 -9.55
C VAL A 93 0.44 4.65 -9.70
N ILE A 94 -0.37 3.97 -10.51
CA ILE A 94 -1.71 4.40 -10.92
C ILE A 94 -2.70 3.25 -10.84
N ALA A 95 -3.98 3.57 -10.88
CA ALA A 95 -5.10 2.65 -10.96
C ALA A 95 -5.63 2.57 -12.41
N THR A 96 -5.80 1.36 -12.94
CA THR A 96 -6.40 1.14 -14.26
C THR A 96 -7.44 0.02 -14.22
N ASP A 97 -8.19 -0.19 -15.30
CA ASP A 97 -9.22 -1.23 -15.34
C ASP A 97 -8.63 -2.64 -15.53
N GLY A 98 -7.36 -2.73 -15.97
CA GLY A 98 -6.65 -3.99 -16.19
C GLY A 98 -5.66 -4.31 -15.06
N PRO A 99 -5.53 -5.59 -14.66
CA PRO A 99 -4.61 -5.97 -13.61
C PRO A 99 -3.16 -6.03 -14.07
N ARG A 100 -2.26 -5.97 -13.09
CA ARG A 100 -0.84 -6.31 -13.20
C ARG A 100 -0.46 -7.18 -12.00
N GLU A 101 0.43 -8.14 -12.21
CA GLU A 101 0.97 -8.97 -11.13
C GLU A 101 1.98 -8.22 -10.27
N TRP A 102 1.85 -8.39 -8.96
CA TRP A 102 2.76 -7.88 -7.93
C TRP A 102 3.25 -9.02 -7.05
N GLU A 103 4.55 -9.08 -6.79
CA GLU A 103 5.12 -9.98 -5.81
C GLU A 103 4.96 -9.37 -4.41
N VAL A 104 4.19 -10.02 -3.54
CA VAL A 104 3.94 -9.52 -2.18
C VAL A 104 4.81 -10.29 -1.19
N ARG A 105 5.79 -9.59 -0.63
CA ARG A 105 6.68 -10.14 0.40
C ARG A 105 6.15 -9.76 1.76
N VAL A 106 5.70 -10.77 2.51
CA VAL A 106 5.22 -10.62 3.88
C VAL A 106 6.41 -10.73 4.84
N GLY A 107 6.50 -9.81 5.79
CA GLY A 107 7.55 -9.82 6.82
C GLY A 107 7.29 -8.79 7.90
N ARG A 108 8.14 -8.75 8.92
CA ARG A 108 8.19 -7.60 9.83
C ARG A 108 9.37 -6.75 9.42
N GLU A 109 9.12 -5.45 9.26
CA GLU A 109 10.18 -4.48 9.03
C GLU A 109 11.07 -4.29 10.26
N ASP A 110 10.62 -4.72 11.44
CA ASP A 110 11.32 -4.64 12.71
C ASP A 110 11.25 -5.97 13.46
N ASP A 111 12.22 -6.24 14.32
CA ASP A 111 12.23 -7.42 15.20
C ASP A 111 11.26 -7.29 16.39
N ASP A 112 10.36 -6.30 16.36
CA ASP A 112 9.34 -6.07 17.37
C ASP A 112 8.07 -6.86 17.04
N ASP A 113 7.85 -7.92 17.81
CA ASP A 113 6.71 -8.81 17.64
C ASP A 113 5.36 -8.18 18.02
N SER A 114 5.36 -7.01 18.67
CA SER A 114 4.15 -6.25 18.99
C SER A 114 3.60 -5.46 17.81
N GLU A 115 4.40 -5.25 16.76
CA GLU A 115 3.99 -4.51 15.57
C GLU A 115 3.11 -5.38 14.65
N PRO A 116 2.14 -4.76 13.94
CA PRO A 116 1.35 -5.45 12.94
C PRO A 116 2.25 -6.03 11.83
N PRO A 117 1.81 -7.08 11.14
CA PRO A 117 2.51 -7.55 9.96
C PRO A 117 2.63 -6.46 8.90
N SER A 118 3.80 -6.38 8.28
CA SER A 118 4.08 -5.48 7.16
C SER A 118 4.26 -6.26 5.87
N ILE A 119 4.07 -5.58 4.76
CA ILE A 119 4.35 -6.11 3.43
C ILE A 119 5.21 -5.12 2.64
N ARG A 120 5.93 -5.66 1.67
CA ARG A 120 6.48 -4.92 0.54
C ARG A 120 5.90 -5.49 -0.75
N ILE A 121 5.58 -4.62 -1.69
CA ILE A 121 4.85 -4.95 -2.92
C ILE A 121 5.77 -4.66 -4.10
N PHE A 122 6.38 -5.71 -4.66
CA PHE A 122 7.43 -5.64 -5.67
C PHE A 122 6.89 -5.85 -7.08
N VAL A 123 7.53 -5.20 -8.05
CA VAL A 123 7.43 -5.62 -9.44
C VAL A 123 8.16 -6.97 -9.57
N PRO A 124 7.48 -8.05 -10.04
CA PRO A 124 8.07 -9.39 -10.09
C PRO A 124 9.42 -9.43 -10.82
N GLY A 125 10.40 -10.11 -10.22
CA GLY A 125 11.73 -10.29 -10.81
C GLY A 125 12.65 -9.06 -10.72
N THR A 126 12.24 -7.99 -10.02
CA THR A 126 13.02 -6.76 -9.86
C THR A 126 13.26 -6.41 -8.39
N ARG A 127 13.95 -5.29 -8.15
CA ARG A 127 14.08 -4.69 -6.82
C ARG A 127 13.13 -3.51 -6.59
N GLN A 128 12.38 -3.09 -7.60
CA GLN A 128 11.42 -2.00 -7.51
C GLN A 128 10.19 -2.44 -6.73
N ASN A 129 9.77 -1.62 -5.79
CA ASN A 129 8.56 -1.81 -5.00
C ASN A 129 7.77 -0.50 -4.86
N LEU A 130 6.54 -0.62 -4.34
CA LEU A 130 5.70 0.52 -4.02
C LEU A 130 6.29 1.34 -2.86
N ASP A 131 6.67 2.56 -3.17
CA ASP A 131 7.30 3.55 -2.29
C ASP A 131 6.44 4.80 -2.17
N LEU A 132 6.34 5.37 -0.96
CA LEU A 132 5.89 6.75 -0.83
C LEU A 132 7.02 7.71 -1.23
N THR A 133 6.70 8.61 -2.16
CA THR A 133 7.62 9.62 -2.67
C THR A 133 8.25 10.49 -1.57
N ASN A 134 9.33 11.19 -1.93
CA ASN A 134 10.05 12.13 -1.06
C ASN A 134 10.48 11.49 0.28
N HIS A 135 11.05 10.28 0.19
CA HIS A 135 11.51 9.50 1.34
C HIS A 135 10.38 9.09 2.31
N GLY A 136 9.17 8.84 1.82
CA GLY A 136 8.02 8.52 2.66
C GLY A 136 7.37 9.73 3.29
N ASP A 137 7.21 10.82 2.53
CA ASP A 137 6.45 11.99 2.94
C ASP A 137 4.95 11.74 2.78
N ILE A 138 4.20 11.95 3.86
CA ILE A 138 2.76 11.68 3.96
C ILE A 138 1.90 12.91 3.62
N THR A 139 2.49 14.00 3.11
CA THR A 139 1.73 15.15 2.61
C THR A 139 0.62 14.67 1.65
N PRO A 140 -0.66 14.99 1.92
CA PRO A 140 -1.77 14.48 1.12
C PRO A 140 -1.61 14.78 -0.37
N GLY A 141 -1.79 13.75 -1.20
CA GLY A 141 -1.62 13.85 -2.66
C GLY A 141 -0.22 13.51 -3.16
N ASN A 142 0.77 13.35 -2.28
CA ASN A 142 2.08 12.82 -2.69
C ASN A 142 1.89 11.43 -3.34
N PRO A 143 2.47 11.18 -4.52
CA PRO A 143 2.24 9.92 -5.21
C PRO A 143 2.91 8.74 -4.51
N VAL A 144 2.32 7.56 -4.69
CA VAL A 144 3.07 6.30 -4.61
C VAL A 144 3.83 6.13 -5.92
N GLN A 145 5.09 5.70 -5.82
CA GLN A 145 5.97 5.46 -6.96
C GLN A 145 6.60 4.07 -6.88
N LEU A 146 7.28 3.67 -7.95
CA LEU A 146 8.28 2.63 -7.92
C LEU A 146 9.61 3.19 -7.44
N TRP A 147 10.28 2.46 -6.56
CA TRP A 147 11.66 2.73 -6.19
C TRP A 147 12.39 1.44 -5.83
N GLU A 148 13.68 1.36 -6.15
CA GLU A 148 14.52 0.25 -5.73
C GLU A 148 14.48 0.08 -4.20
N GLN A 149 14.44 -1.18 -3.74
CA GLN A 149 14.43 -1.48 -2.31
C GLN A 149 15.59 -0.82 -1.55
N THR A 150 15.24 -0.03 -0.54
CA THR A 150 16.13 0.52 0.48
C THR A 150 15.78 -0.02 1.88
N PRO A 151 16.65 0.16 2.88
CA PRO A 151 16.30 -0.10 4.29
C PRO A 151 15.20 0.81 4.84
N GLY A 152 14.84 1.88 4.10
CA GLY A 152 13.81 2.83 4.50
C GLY A 152 12.42 2.19 4.61
N LYS A 153 11.63 2.71 5.53
CA LYS A 153 10.27 2.21 5.83
C LYS A 153 9.17 2.88 4.99
N GLY A 154 9.51 3.85 4.15
CA GLY A 154 8.57 4.47 3.19
C GLY A 154 8.05 3.50 2.13
N GLN A 155 8.71 2.36 1.98
CA GLN A 155 8.44 1.28 1.02
C GLN A 155 7.67 0.10 1.62
N ALA A 156 7.32 0.19 2.90
CA ALA A 156 6.68 -0.89 3.64
C ALA A 156 5.32 -0.43 4.16
N TRP A 157 4.39 -1.38 4.18
CA TRP A 157 2.98 -1.10 4.43
C TRP A 157 2.46 -2.06 5.48
N TYR A 158 1.93 -1.55 6.59
CA TYR A 158 1.11 -2.37 7.48
C TYR A 158 -0.14 -2.79 6.73
N PHE A 159 -0.46 -4.07 6.84
CA PHE A 159 -1.54 -4.71 6.11
C PHE A 159 -2.70 -5.02 7.06
N ILE A 160 -3.56 -4.03 7.28
CA ILE A 160 -4.59 -4.06 8.34
C ILE A 160 -5.92 -4.43 7.71
N GLN A 161 -6.60 -5.43 8.29
CA GLN A 161 -7.90 -5.86 7.82
C GLN A 161 -8.92 -4.72 7.92
N GLY A 162 -9.49 -4.35 6.77
CA GLY A 162 -10.60 -3.43 6.63
C GLY A 162 -11.89 -4.03 7.18
N LYS A 163 -12.75 -3.16 7.72
CA LYS A 163 -14.13 -3.50 8.07
C LYS A 163 -15.09 -3.17 6.93
#